data_AF-A0A1X7T4F9-F1
#
_entry.id   AF-A0A1X7T4F9-F1
#
_cell.length_a   1.000
_cell.length_b   1.000
_cell.length_c   1.000
_cell.angle_alpha   90.00
_cell.angle_beta   90.00
_cell.angle_gamma   90.00
#
_symmetry.space_group_name_H-M   'P 1'
#
loop_
_entity.id
_entity.type
_entity.pdbx_description
1 polymer ?
#
loop_
_entity_poly.entity_id
_entity_poly.type
_entity_poly.pdbx_seq_one_letter_code
_entity_poly.pdbx_strand_id
1 'polypeptide(L)'
;MDNEERVPLLDAKALRMKCFKNFHLNDHFHHMVRFLQELIPKGSEHNGELVNSFLHCVPERIALVNIWDMASSNTVHHLLSALEGYLFRSHLWLFVDLDEDLEKLDENFEIPKNGRDGAILLKQRPRLHYLLRSCWSTRDNNDKERQREDVCTMFAKHRKTDQGEAQSKVKVLKEKVQPVASHIGVAGLLDERIEIINLDTQHKRLNEKFQRILLDGTKSDSIPLSWLFLRSLFYRFPKTFVSKHDLMEMAKECDMDECSVKDFCKFFTSFGSIIDLSLVDPRYQHVIVKPITFLQSLDSFFSQQNQLYPSMDYGIVPEKACRDSFKDDWPIFMDALECLNLATPVTSGFLEMPPDVPPDRKGNYYYIPLCCTGPLIDEPDPYSVHLLTSISSPHFFKQVSFVEQLLETLPEPVLVPCKNVNQTIIRNSSTNTTITISSHVPAIKLKVDKPNEEICALIIKATEKIADESHVPVKYKFVQFCVQNPITKVESLPSASYHHLPESRCKKCRKDPKFEKLLKVWTEALRLVCGICCCM
;
A
#
# COMPACT_ATOMS: atom_id res chain seq x y z
N MET A 1 55.89 -4.96 36.91
CA MET A 1 55.30 -3.63 36.62
C MET A 1 54.48 -3.83 35.37
N ASP A 2 53.23 -4.24 35.54
CA ASP A 2 52.27 -4.26 34.44
C ASP A 2 51.26 -3.16 34.75
N ASN A 3 51.26 -2.12 33.92
CA ASN A 3 50.28 -1.07 33.93
C ASN A 3 48.99 -1.64 33.34
N GLU A 4 48.09 -2.12 34.20
CA GLU A 4 46.68 -2.24 33.84
C GLU A 4 46.12 -0.83 33.63
N GLU A 5 45.99 -0.42 32.37
CA GLU A 5 45.16 0.73 32.00
C GLU A 5 43.71 0.43 32.40
N ARG A 6 43.33 0.89 33.59
CA ARG A 6 41.94 0.95 34.03
C ARG A 6 41.17 1.84 33.07
N VAL A 7 40.28 1.25 32.28
CA VAL A 7 39.27 2.01 31.53
C VAL A 7 38.49 2.86 32.53
N PRO A 8 38.39 4.19 32.33
CA PRO A 8 37.76 5.05 33.32
C PRO A 8 36.27 4.69 33.43
N LEU A 9 35.84 4.38 34.67
CA LEU A 9 34.42 4.39 35.04
C LEU A 9 33.86 5.78 34.70
N LEU A 10 33.02 5.85 33.66
CA LEU A 10 32.31 7.06 33.27
C LEU A 10 31.37 7.47 34.42
N ASP A 11 31.76 8.47 35.20
CA ASP A 11 30.89 9.14 36.16
C ASP A 11 30.00 10.15 35.43
N ALA A 12 28.70 9.85 35.23
CA ALA A 12 27.79 10.79 34.57
C ALA A 12 27.54 12.07 35.38
N LYS A 13 27.87 12.11 36.69
CA LYS A 13 27.79 13.37 37.43
C LYS A 13 28.81 14.39 36.93
N ALA A 14 29.86 13.93 36.22
CA ALA A 14 30.90 14.75 35.60
C ALA A 14 30.69 15.03 34.09
N LEU A 15 29.75 14.36 33.41
CA LEU A 15 29.41 14.63 32.01
C LEU A 15 28.54 15.90 31.91
N ARG A 16 29.16 17.06 32.11
CA ARG A 16 28.58 18.40 31.85
C ARG A 16 28.82 18.90 30.43
N MET A 17 29.28 18.04 29.52
CA MET A 17 29.58 18.44 28.15
C MET A 17 28.36 18.23 27.25
N LYS A 18 27.89 19.32 26.65
CA LYS A 18 26.98 19.28 25.50
C LYS A 18 27.72 18.58 24.35
N CYS A 19 27.42 17.30 24.12
CA CYS A 19 28.05 16.49 23.08
C CYS A 19 27.51 16.80 21.68
N PHE A 20 26.24 17.19 21.61
CA PHE A 20 25.53 17.50 20.36
C PHE A 20 25.00 18.94 20.41
N LYS A 21 25.07 19.66 19.29
CA LYS A 21 24.45 20.99 19.13
C LYS A 21 22.93 20.87 19.17
N ASN A 22 22.38 19.86 18.48
CA ASN A 22 20.96 19.53 18.49
C ASN A 22 20.48 19.10 19.89
N PHE A 23 19.41 19.73 20.37
CA PHE A 23 18.86 19.46 21.70
C PHE A 23 18.39 18.01 21.87
N HIS A 24 17.70 17.46 20.87
CA HIS A 24 17.14 16.11 20.93
C HIS A 24 18.23 15.05 20.94
N LEU A 25 19.27 15.19 20.11
CA LEU A 25 20.43 14.29 20.13
C LEU A 25 21.15 14.36 21.48
N ASN A 26 21.34 15.56 22.02
CA ASN A 26 22.01 15.72 23.30
C ASN A 26 21.20 15.10 24.45
N ASP A 27 19.89 15.35 24.52
CA ASP A 27 19.02 14.75 25.53
C ASP A 27 19.02 13.22 25.42
N HIS A 28 18.92 12.70 24.20
CA HIS A 28 18.95 11.26 23.94
C HIS A 28 20.28 10.61 24.34
N PHE A 29 21.42 11.26 24.05
CA PHE A 29 22.73 10.81 24.51
C PHE A 29 22.81 10.71 26.04
N HIS A 30 22.37 11.76 26.76
CA HIS A 30 22.38 11.74 28.22
C HIS A 30 21.42 10.70 28.80
N HIS A 31 20.31 10.43 28.11
CA HIS A 31 19.39 9.37 28.48
C HIS A 31 20.03 7.98 28.32
N MET A 32 20.67 7.72 27.17
CA MET A 32 21.37 6.46 26.93
C MET A 32 22.52 6.25 27.92
N VAL A 33 23.35 7.26 28.19
CA VAL A 33 24.46 7.15 29.14
C VAL A 33 23.93 6.79 30.54
N ARG A 34 22.87 7.45 31.00
CA ARG A 34 22.24 7.14 32.29
C ARG A 34 21.74 5.69 32.35
N PHE A 35 21.06 5.24 31.31
CA PHE A 35 20.56 3.86 31.23
C PHE A 35 21.68 2.82 31.21
N LEU A 36 22.76 3.06 30.45
CA LEU A 36 23.93 2.18 30.44
C LEU A 36 24.58 2.05 31.81
N GLN A 37 24.64 3.14 32.58
CA GLN A 37 25.17 3.14 33.94
C GLN A 37 24.29 2.39 34.93
N GLU A 38 22.97 2.38 34.72
CA GLU A 38 22.04 1.59 35.53
C GLU A 38 22.13 0.10 35.22
N LEU A 39 22.45 -0.27 33.98
CA LEU A 39 22.60 -1.67 33.54
C LEU A 39 23.93 -2.31 33.93
N ILE A 40 25.03 -1.54 33.99
CA ILE A 40 26.34 -2.07 34.40
C ILE A 40 26.33 -2.22 35.93
N PRO A 41 26.35 -3.45 36.48
CA PRO A 41 26.47 -3.64 37.92
C PRO A 41 27.79 -3.00 38.37
N LYS A 42 27.76 -2.23 39.45
CA LYS A 42 28.99 -1.72 40.08
C LYS A 42 29.83 -2.92 40.56
N GLY A 43 30.71 -3.46 39.71
CA GLY A 43 31.72 -4.46 40.10
C GLY A 43 31.99 -5.65 39.17
N SER A 44 31.53 -5.72 37.91
CA SER A 44 31.87 -6.87 37.04
C SER A 44 33.06 -6.61 36.11
N GLU A 45 34.22 -7.19 36.43
CA GLU A 45 35.47 -7.21 35.65
C GLU A 45 35.44 -8.17 34.43
N HIS A 46 34.43 -8.10 33.57
CA HIS A 46 34.38 -8.91 32.35
C HIS A 46 34.38 -8.03 31.09
N ASN A 47 35.59 -7.65 30.68
CA ASN A 47 35.92 -6.76 29.55
C ASN A 47 35.87 -7.42 28.15
N GLY A 48 35.06 -8.46 27.92
CA GLY A 48 35.11 -9.24 26.67
C GLY A 48 33.85 -9.26 25.79
N GLU A 49 32.65 -9.22 26.36
CA GLU A 49 31.41 -9.54 25.64
C GLU A 49 30.45 -8.36 25.41
N LEU A 50 30.85 -7.15 25.82
CA LEU A 50 29.97 -5.97 25.85
C LEU A 50 29.58 -5.40 24.48
N VAL A 51 30.35 -5.66 23.42
CA VAL A 51 30.10 -5.07 22.08
C VAL A 51 28.87 -5.70 21.40
N ASN A 52 28.61 -6.99 21.61
CA ASN A 52 27.37 -7.65 21.14
C ASN A 52 26.14 -7.26 21.99
N SER A 53 26.33 -6.55 23.09
CA SER A 53 25.29 -6.18 24.05
C SER A 53 24.65 -4.81 23.80
N PHE A 54 25.13 -3.98 22.87
CA PHE A 54 24.55 -2.64 22.70
C PHE A 54 23.06 -2.68 22.35
N LEU A 55 22.61 -3.62 21.51
CA LEU A 55 21.18 -3.84 21.20
C LEU A 55 20.34 -4.21 22.44
N HIS A 56 20.93 -4.90 23.41
CA HIS A 56 20.31 -5.19 24.72
C HIS A 56 20.38 -4.01 25.69
N CYS A 57 21.27 -3.06 25.42
CA CYS A 57 21.59 -1.92 26.29
C CYS A 57 21.03 -0.57 25.80
N VAL A 58 20.23 -0.54 24.73
CA VAL A 58 19.45 0.65 24.36
C VAL A 58 18.21 0.74 25.26
N PRO A 59 17.93 1.89 25.90
CA PRO A 59 16.85 2.08 26.89
C PRO A 59 15.49 1.52 26.49
N GLU A 60 15.18 1.59 25.20
CA GLU A 60 13.86 1.24 24.66
C GLU A 60 13.91 0.05 23.71
N ARG A 61 15.09 -0.55 23.52
CA ARG A 61 15.42 -1.50 22.44
C ARG A 61 15.17 -0.89 21.06
N ILE A 62 16.11 -1.03 20.13
CA ILE A 62 15.84 -0.61 18.76
C ILE A 62 14.87 -1.63 18.17
N ALA A 63 13.59 -1.29 18.03
CA ALA A 63 12.68 -2.14 17.27
C ALA A 63 13.06 -1.98 15.80
N LEU A 64 13.98 -2.84 15.37
CA LEU A 64 14.27 -3.09 13.97
C LEU A 64 13.01 -3.61 13.28
N VAL A 65 12.14 -4.32 14.01
CA VAL A 65 10.96 -4.99 13.48
C VAL A 65 9.70 -4.34 14.04
N ASN A 66 8.83 -3.88 13.14
CA ASN A 66 7.44 -3.57 13.45
C ASN A 66 6.58 -4.79 13.13
N ILE A 67 5.60 -5.06 13.99
CA ILE A 67 4.56 -6.06 13.72
C ILE A 67 3.31 -5.29 13.32
N TRP A 68 2.80 -5.57 12.12
CA TRP A 68 1.57 -4.98 11.61
C TRP A 68 0.49 -6.04 11.54
N ASP A 69 -0.63 -5.77 12.19
CA ASP A 69 -1.84 -6.54 11.98
C ASP A 69 -2.62 -5.92 10.83
N MET A 70 -2.53 -6.55 9.66
CA MET A 70 -3.24 -6.09 8.46
C MET A 70 -4.73 -6.40 8.48
N ALA A 71 -5.22 -7.20 9.43
CA ALA A 71 -6.64 -7.52 9.56
C ALA A 71 -7.41 -6.46 10.34
N SER A 72 -6.74 -5.67 11.20
CA SER A 72 -7.38 -4.67 12.06
C SER A 72 -7.45 -3.26 11.48
N SER A 73 -6.73 -2.95 10.38
CA SER A 73 -6.80 -1.63 9.73
C SER A 73 -6.74 -1.74 8.20
N ASN A 74 -7.80 -1.24 7.54
CA ASN A 74 -7.88 -1.19 6.08
C ASN A 74 -6.84 -0.23 5.49
N THR A 75 -6.58 0.86 6.21
CA THR A 75 -5.60 1.89 5.88
C THR A 75 -4.20 1.32 5.74
N VAL A 76 -3.82 0.45 6.68
CA VAL A 76 -2.52 -0.25 6.66
C VAL A 76 -2.40 -1.04 5.36
N HIS A 77 -3.41 -1.83 5.00
CA HIS A 77 -3.34 -2.63 3.77
C HIS A 77 -3.10 -1.77 2.50
N HIS A 78 -3.76 -0.61 2.39
CA HIS A 78 -3.57 0.30 1.24
C HIS A 78 -2.19 0.92 1.20
N LEU A 79 -1.73 1.44 2.33
CA LEU A 79 -0.41 2.07 2.42
C LEU A 79 0.70 1.06 2.15
N LEU A 80 0.61 -0.14 2.72
CA LEU A 80 1.60 -1.20 2.51
C LEU A 80 1.62 -1.69 1.06
N SER A 81 0.47 -1.73 0.40
CA SER A 81 0.40 -2.01 -1.03
C SER A 81 1.08 -0.92 -1.87
N ALA A 82 0.99 0.35 -1.45
CA ALA A 82 1.69 1.45 -2.13
C ALA A 82 3.22 1.41 -1.90
N LEU A 83 3.66 0.80 -0.80
CA LEU A 83 5.07 0.60 -0.44
C LEU A 83 5.65 -0.72 -0.97
N GLU A 84 4.94 -1.42 -1.87
CA GLU A 84 5.42 -2.63 -2.53
C GLU A 84 6.81 -2.41 -3.16
N GLY A 85 7.75 -3.30 -2.88
CA GLY A 85 9.14 -3.17 -3.36
C GLY A 85 10.08 -2.41 -2.42
N TYR A 86 9.55 -1.70 -1.42
CA TYR A 86 10.35 -0.91 -0.48
C TYR A 86 10.41 -1.51 0.93
N LEU A 87 9.57 -2.51 1.23
CA LEU A 87 9.52 -3.24 2.50
C LEU A 87 10.21 -4.62 2.41
N PHE A 88 11.28 -4.69 1.60
CA PHE A 88 11.95 -5.92 1.19
C PHE A 88 12.75 -6.64 2.30
N ARG A 89 12.68 -6.21 3.56
CA ARG A 89 13.21 -6.98 4.72
C ARG A 89 12.11 -7.44 5.68
N SER A 90 10.87 -7.10 5.38
CA SER A 90 9.71 -7.61 6.09
C SER A 90 9.52 -9.12 5.85
N HIS A 91 8.97 -9.77 6.87
CA HIS A 91 8.45 -11.14 6.81
C HIS A 91 6.95 -11.10 7.02
N LEU A 92 6.21 -11.84 6.21
CA LEU A 92 4.75 -11.85 6.26
C LEU A 92 4.23 -13.18 6.81
N TRP A 93 3.32 -13.12 7.77
CA TRP A 93 2.63 -14.29 8.30
C TRP A 93 1.17 -14.27 7.88
N LEU A 94 0.75 -15.33 7.18
CA LEU A 94 -0.62 -15.52 6.71
C LEU A 94 -1.30 -16.57 7.59
N PHE A 95 -2.46 -16.27 8.16
CA PHE A 95 -3.20 -17.21 8.99
C PHE A 95 -4.47 -17.66 8.27
N VAL A 96 -4.71 -18.97 8.23
CA VAL A 96 -5.92 -19.59 7.67
C VAL A 96 -6.52 -20.53 8.71
N ASP A 97 -7.79 -20.35 9.08
CA ASP A 97 -8.49 -21.28 9.98
C ASP A 97 -9.00 -22.47 9.17
N LEU A 98 -8.44 -23.67 9.41
CA LEU A 98 -8.75 -24.87 8.65
C LEU A 98 -10.21 -25.32 8.80
N ASP A 99 -10.86 -24.94 9.90
CA ASP A 99 -12.23 -25.34 10.20
C ASP A 99 -13.25 -24.34 9.65
N GLU A 100 -12.90 -23.05 9.56
CA GLU A 100 -13.82 -21.98 9.15
C GLU A 100 -13.61 -21.46 7.72
N ASP A 101 -12.37 -21.48 7.22
CA ASP A 101 -11.99 -20.82 5.97
C ASP A 101 -11.77 -21.76 4.79
N LEU A 102 -11.29 -23.00 5.03
CA LEU A 102 -10.76 -23.90 3.98
C LEU A 102 -11.75 -24.13 2.81
N GLU A 103 -13.02 -24.33 3.13
CA GLU A 103 -14.08 -24.56 2.14
C GLU A 103 -14.45 -23.28 1.38
N LYS A 104 -14.27 -22.11 2.01
CA LYS A 104 -14.66 -20.79 1.49
C LYS A 104 -13.53 -20.05 0.79
N LEU A 105 -12.35 -20.65 0.67
CA LEU A 105 -11.16 -20.01 0.10
C LEU A 105 -11.35 -19.55 -1.36
N ASP A 106 -12.17 -20.27 -2.11
CA ASP A 106 -12.48 -19.99 -3.52
C ASP A 106 -13.68 -19.03 -3.66
N GLU A 107 -14.34 -18.71 -2.55
CA GLU A 107 -15.45 -17.76 -2.50
C GLU A 107 -14.94 -16.32 -2.31
N ASN A 108 -15.76 -15.36 -2.68
CA ASN A 108 -15.51 -13.97 -2.34
C ASN A 108 -15.99 -13.68 -0.91
N PHE A 109 -15.49 -12.61 -0.30
CA PHE A 109 -15.97 -12.23 1.03
C PHE A 109 -17.40 -11.68 0.99
N GLU A 110 -18.19 -11.98 2.02
CA GLU A 110 -19.50 -11.35 2.19
C GLU A 110 -19.32 -9.94 2.75
N ILE A 111 -19.98 -8.93 2.14
CA ILE A 111 -19.99 -7.58 2.72
C ILE A 111 -20.97 -7.60 3.90
N PRO A 112 -20.55 -7.22 5.12
CA PRO A 112 -21.46 -6.99 6.23
C PRO A 112 -22.54 -5.99 5.80
N LYS A 113 -23.81 -6.22 6.16
CA LYS A 113 -24.97 -5.36 5.78
C LYS A 113 -24.78 -3.87 6.11
N ASN A 114 -23.83 -3.55 6.98
CA ASN A 114 -23.56 -2.20 7.48
C ASN A 114 -22.54 -1.44 6.62
N GLY A 115 -21.95 -2.06 5.57
CA GLY A 115 -21.22 -1.39 4.49
C GLY A 115 -19.94 -0.63 4.86
N ARG A 116 -19.45 -0.72 6.11
CA ARG A 116 -18.31 0.10 6.60
C ARG A 116 -17.00 -0.64 6.75
N ASP A 117 -16.98 -1.96 6.63
CA ASP A 117 -15.74 -2.72 6.77
C ASP A 117 -15.02 -2.82 5.42
N GLY A 118 -13.69 -2.75 5.44
CA GLY A 118 -12.81 -2.97 4.27
C GLY A 118 -12.94 -4.35 3.61
N ALA A 119 -13.94 -5.13 4.01
CA ALA A 119 -14.51 -6.25 3.29
C ALA A 119 -15.04 -5.91 1.88
N ILE A 120 -15.22 -4.63 1.53
CA ILE A 120 -15.66 -4.25 0.17
C ILE A 120 -14.58 -4.58 -0.88
N LEU A 121 -13.30 -4.39 -0.54
CA LEU A 121 -12.15 -4.79 -1.39
C LEU A 121 -12.07 -6.30 -1.58
N LEU A 122 -12.44 -7.01 -0.52
CA LEU A 122 -12.39 -8.45 -0.43
C LEU A 122 -13.46 -9.14 -1.29
N LYS A 123 -14.45 -8.41 -1.82
CA LYS A 123 -15.44 -8.98 -2.73
C LYS A 123 -14.91 -9.28 -4.12
N GLN A 124 -13.94 -8.51 -4.60
CA GLN A 124 -13.55 -8.54 -6.01
C GLN A 124 -12.67 -9.74 -6.39
N ARG A 125 -12.23 -10.52 -5.40
CA ARG A 125 -11.35 -11.67 -5.59
C ARG A 125 -11.70 -12.75 -4.57
N PRO A 126 -11.44 -14.03 -4.90
CA PRO A 126 -11.53 -15.11 -3.92
C PRO A 126 -10.65 -14.86 -2.69
N ARG A 127 -11.06 -15.37 -1.52
CA ARG A 127 -10.35 -15.11 -0.25
C ARG A 127 -8.87 -15.46 -0.32
N LEU A 128 -8.57 -16.62 -0.89
CA LEU A 128 -7.21 -17.11 -1.07
C LEU A 128 -6.38 -16.18 -1.96
N HIS A 129 -7.00 -15.64 -3.02
CA HIS A 129 -6.31 -14.72 -3.90
C HIS A 129 -5.92 -13.43 -3.16
N TYR A 130 -6.80 -12.88 -2.33
CA TYR A 130 -6.48 -11.68 -1.55
C TYR A 130 -5.36 -11.94 -0.54
N LEU A 131 -5.47 -13.04 0.21
CA LEU A 131 -4.48 -13.44 1.20
C LEU A 131 -3.07 -13.54 0.58
N LEU A 132 -2.95 -14.28 -0.53
CA LEU A 132 -1.68 -14.49 -1.22
C LEU A 132 -1.13 -13.23 -1.89
N ARG A 133 -1.99 -12.29 -2.31
CA ARG A 133 -1.53 -11.02 -2.91
C ARG A 133 -0.75 -10.16 -1.92
N SER A 134 -1.05 -10.27 -0.62
CA SER A 134 -0.34 -9.52 0.42
C SER A 134 1.16 -9.84 0.44
N CYS A 135 1.58 -11.00 -0.08
CA CYS A 135 2.98 -11.38 -0.25
C CYS A 135 3.76 -10.40 -1.14
N TRP A 136 3.11 -9.68 -2.06
CA TRP A 136 3.83 -8.69 -2.89
C TRP A 136 4.53 -7.62 -2.07
N SER A 137 4.01 -7.25 -0.90
CA SER A 137 4.65 -6.27 0.00
C SER A 137 6.09 -6.63 0.37
N THR A 138 6.46 -7.92 0.36
CA THR A 138 7.81 -8.38 0.76
C THR A 138 8.77 -8.58 -0.43
N ARG A 139 8.29 -8.36 -1.67
CA ARG A 139 9.08 -8.44 -2.89
C ARG A 139 10.15 -7.34 -2.91
N ASP A 140 11.32 -7.67 -3.43
CA ASP A 140 12.32 -6.66 -3.81
C ASP A 140 12.19 -6.37 -5.31
N ASN A 141 11.84 -5.13 -5.65
CA ASN A 141 11.73 -4.68 -7.04
C ASN A 141 13.04 -4.08 -7.57
N ASN A 142 14.00 -3.80 -6.69
CA ASN A 142 15.23 -3.07 -7.00
C ASN A 142 16.44 -3.98 -7.19
N ASP A 143 16.43 -5.19 -6.63
CA ASP A 143 17.52 -6.16 -6.78
C ASP A 143 17.13 -7.30 -7.71
N LYS A 144 17.51 -7.20 -8.99
CA LYS A 144 17.29 -8.24 -10.00
C LYS A 144 18.17 -9.47 -9.79
N GLU A 145 19.21 -9.38 -8.95
CA GLU A 145 20.21 -10.43 -8.76
C GLU A 145 19.88 -11.35 -7.57
N ARG A 146 19.03 -10.91 -6.63
CA ARG A 146 18.56 -11.71 -5.49
C ARG A 146 17.04 -11.72 -5.40
N GLN A 147 16.42 -12.74 -6.00
CA GLN A 147 15.02 -13.03 -5.70
C GLN A 147 14.91 -13.48 -4.24
N ARG A 148 14.09 -12.78 -3.46
CA ARG A 148 13.77 -13.21 -2.10
C ARG A 148 12.89 -14.45 -2.18
N GLU A 149 13.22 -15.47 -1.40
CA GLU A 149 12.46 -16.71 -1.29
C GLU A 149 12.09 -16.96 0.16
N ASP A 150 10.98 -17.66 0.40
CA ASP A 150 10.52 -18.11 1.74
C ASP A 150 10.27 -17.01 2.79
N VAL A 151 9.92 -15.80 2.34
CA VAL A 151 9.71 -14.62 3.20
C VAL A 151 8.27 -14.48 3.70
N CYS A 152 7.38 -15.34 3.21
CA CYS A 152 5.98 -15.41 3.62
C CYS A 152 5.69 -16.80 4.19
N THR A 153 5.31 -16.87 5.47
CA THR A 153 4.89 -18.14 6.10
C THR A 153 3.37 -18.21 6.17
N MET A 154 2.79 -19.32 5.69
CA MET A 154 1.38 -19.62 5.91
C MET A 154 1.21 -20.55 7.11
N PHE A 155 0.38 -20.13 8.05
CA PHE A 155 -0.04 -20.89 9.22
C PHE A 155 -1.46 -21.41 9.03
N ALA A 156 -1.60 -22.73 9.09
CA ALA A 156 -2.87 -23.42 9.12
C ALA A 156 -3.30 -23.60 10.58
N LYS A 157 -4.22 -22.74 11.03
CA LYS A 157 -4.79 -22.78 12.38
C LYS A 157 -5.79 -23.93 12.48
N HIS A 158 -5.72 -24.67 13.57
CA HIS A 158 -6.72 -25.68 13.93
C HIS A 158 -7.07 -25.59 15.42
N ARG A 159 -8.33 -25.88 15.76
CA ARG A 159 -8.80 -25.84 17.17
C ARG A 159 -8.78 -27.21 17.85
N LYS A 160 -8.79 -28.30 17.07
CA LYS A 160 -8.90 -29.68 17.58
C LYS A 160 -7.55 -30.29 17.93
N THR A 161 -7.54 -31.26 18.85
CA THR A 161 -6.36 -32.04 19.26
C THR A 161 -5.96 -33.16 18.28
N ASP A 162 -6.81 -33.49 17.30
CA ASP A 162 -6.50 -34.53 16.31
C ASP A 162 -5.55 -34.01 15.22
N GLN A 163 -4.29 -34.42 15.31
CA GLN A 163 -3.25 -34.06 14.34
C GLN A 163 -3.45 -34.71 12.96
N GLY A 164 -4.14 -35.85 12.88
CA GLY A 164 -4.37 -36.56 11.62
C GLY A 164 -5.34 -35.83 10.70
N GLU A 165 -6.45 -35.33 11.27
CA GLU A 165 -7.43 -34.49 10.55
C GLU A 165 -6.79 -33.16 10.10
N ALA A 166 -5.94 -32.55 10.93
CA ALA A 166 -5.25 -31.31 10.58
C ALA A 166 -4.27 -31.51 9.41
N GLN A 167 -3.51 -32.60 9.39
CA GLN A 167 -2.57 -32.91 8.31
C GLN A 167 -3.29 -33.14 6.97
N SER A 168 -4.42 -33.85 6.97
CA SER A 168 -5.20 -34.07 5.74
C SER A 168 -5.78 -32.77 5.19
N LYS A 169 -6.32 -31.91 6.06
CA LYS A 169 -6.81 -30.56 5.69
C LYS A 169 -5.70 -29.65 5.15
N VAL A 170 -4.49 -29.71 5.71
CA VAL A 170 -3.34 -28.96 5.16
C VAL A 170 -2.92 -29.43 3.78
N LYS A 171 -3.02 -30.73 3.49
CA LYS A 171 -2.75 -31.23 2.13
C LYS A 171 -3.72 -30.61 1.12
N VAL A 172 -5.02 -30.59 1.45
CA VAL A 172 -6.05 -29.94 0.62
C VAL A 172 -5.76 -28.44 0.47
N LEU A 173 -5.38 -27.77 1.56
CA LEU A 173 -5.00 -26.35 1.52
C LEU A 173 -3.81 -26.12 0.56
N LYS A 174 -2.77 -26.94 0.63
CA LYS A 174 -1.59 -26.84 -0.24
C LYS A 174 -1.96 -27.02 -1.73
N GLU A 175 -2.83 -27.97 -2.03
CA GLU A 175 -3.35 -28.21 -3.39
C GLU A 175 -4.12 -27.00 -3.94
N LYS A 176 -4.81 -26.23 -3.09
CA LYS A 176 -5.48 -24.96 -3.48
C LYS A 176 -4.51 -23.77 -3.59
N VAL A 177 -3.55 -23.66 -2.65
CA VAL A 177 -2.61 -22.53 -2.57
C VAL A 177 -1.69 -22.48 -3.79
N GLN A 178 -1.07 -23.61 -4.17
CA GLN A 178 0.00 -23.61 -5.16
C GLN A 178 -0.43 -23.09 -6.55
N PRO A 179 -1.59 -23.49 -7.12
CA PRO A 179 -2.03 -22.96 -8.40
C PRO A 179 -2.31 -21.46 -8.36
N VAL A 180 -2.95 -20.98 -7.28
CA VAL A 180 -3.29 -19.56 -7.12
C VAL A 180 -2.03 -18.73 -6.90
N ALA A 181 -1.11 -19.18 -6.04
CA ALA A 181 0.17 -18.53 -5.82
C ALA A 181 1.02 -18.43 -7.10
N SER A 182 1.02 -19.50 -7.90
CA SER A 182 1.72 -19.53 -9.19
C SER A 182 1.07 -18.57 -10.19
N HIS A 183 -0.26 -18.53 -10.25
CA HIS A 183 -1.00 -17.62 -11.11
C HIS A 183 -0.77 -16.15 -10.75
N ILE A 184 -0.67 -15.83 -9.46
CA ILE A 184 -0.40 -14.47 -8.96
C ILE A 184 1.10 -14.11 -9.09
N GLY A 185 1.98 -15.10 -9.20
CA GLY A 185 3.43 -14.89 -9.24
C GLY A 185 4.05 -14.65 -7.86
N VAL A 186 3.49 -15.26 -6.82
CA VAL A 186 4.02 -15.19 -5.43
C VAL A 186 4.52 -16.53 -4.90
N ALA A 187 4.47 -17.59 -5.71
CA ALA A 187 4.84 -18.93 -5.29
C ALA A 187 6.25 -18.99 -4.68
N GLY A 188 7.24 -18.30 -5.26
CA GLY A 188 8.60 -18.27 -4.71
C GLY A 188 8.75 -17.49 -3.40
N LEU A 189 7.82 -16.58 -3.08
CA LEU A 189 7.85 -15.82 -1.83
C LEU A 189 7.30 -16.64 -0.65
N LEU A 190 6.51 -17.69 -0.92
CA LEU A 190 5.88 -18.52 0.09
C LEU A 190 6.84 -19.63 0.53
N ASP A 191 6.95 -19.81 1.83
CA ASP A 191 7.57 -21.01 2.43
C ASP A 191 6.90 -22.27 1.85
N GLU A 192 7.71 -23.21 1.35
CA GLU A 192 7.23 -24.47 0.77
C GLU A 192 6.33 -25.27 1.73
N ARG A 193 6.48 -25.04 3.04
CA ARG A 193 5.73 -25.71 4.11
C ARG A 193 4.69 -24.80 4.73
N ILE A 194 3.43 -25.21 4.63
CA ILE A 194 2.34 -24.66 5.44
C ILE A 194 2.46 -25.22 6.86
N GLU A 195 2.60 -24.34 7.85
CA GLU A 195 2.78 -24.73 9.24
C GLU A 195 1.44 -24.94 9.96
N ILE A 196 1.21 -26.15 10.44
CA ILE A 196 0.08 -26.45 11.32
C ILE A 196 0.33 -25.83 12.69
N ILE A 197 -0.64 -25.05 13.19
CA ILE A 197 -0.58 -24.45 14.50
C ILE A 197 -1.91 -24.52 15.26
N ASN A 198 -1.83 -24.89 16.53
CA ASN A 198 -2.91 -24.68 17.49
C ASN A 198 -2.60 -23.41 18.30
N LEU A 199 -3.27 -22.29 18.00
CA LEU A 199 -2.96 -21.02 18.65
C LEU A 199 -3.16 -21.09 20.17
N ASP A 200 -4.14 -21.83 20.67
CA ASP A 200 -4.46 -21.90 22.10
C ASP A 200 -3.37 -22.58 22.95
N THR A 201 -2.53 -23.41 22.33
CA THR A 201 -1.52 -24.23 23.05
C THR A 201 -0.09 -24.04 22.54
N GLN A 202 0.10 -23.44 21.36
CA GLN A 202 1.41 -23.39 20.68
C GLN A 202 1.96 -21.98 20.47
N HIS A 203 1.55 -20.99 21.28
CA HIS A 203 2.14 -19.64 21.26
C HIS A 203 3.69 -19.65 21.34
N LYS A 204 4.28 -20.59 22.09
CA LYS A 204 5.73 -20.74 22.21
C LYS A 204 6.40 -21.01 20.85
N ARG A 205 5.76 -21.81 19.98
CA ARG A 205 6.30 -22.16 18.66
C ARG A 205 6.33 -20.95 17.72
N LEU A 206 5.31 -20.07 17.78
CA LEU A 206 5.34 -18.79 17.07
C LEU A 206 6.49 -17.92 17.56
N ASN A 207 6.66 -17.81 18.87
CA ASN A 207 7.78 -17.07 19.43
C ASN A 207 9.13 -17.65 18.96
N GLU A 208 9.30 -18.98 18.97
CA GLU A 208 10.51 -19.63 18.46
C GLU A 208 10.75 -19.38 16.96
N LYS A 209 9.71 -19.34 16.11
CA LYS A 209 9.85 -18.95 14.70
C LYS A 209 10.20 -17.47 14.56
N PHE A 210 9.56 -16.60 15.35
CA PHE A 210 9.87 -15.17 15.39
C PHE A 210 11.33 -14.93 15.78
N GLN A 211 11.82 -15.56 16.86
CA GLN A 211 13.22 -15.46 17.28
C GLN A 211 14.18 -15.98 16.20
N ARG A 212 13.85 -17.07 15.51
CA ARG A 212 14.66 -17.55 14.38
C ARG A 212 14.74 -16.56 13.24
N ILE A 213 13.61 -15.96 12.82
CA ILE A 213 13.59 -14.92 11.79
C ILE A 213 14.45 -13.73 12.21
N LEU A 214 14.37 -13.30 13.47
CA LEU A 214 15.22 -12.23 14.00
C LEU A 214 16.70 -12.61 13.96
N LEU A 215 17.05 -13.83 14.35
CA LEU A 215 18.44 -14.30 14.38
C LEU A 215 19.01 -14.56 12.99
N ASP A 216 18.23 -15.06 12.03
CA ASP A 216 18.70 -15.39 10.70
C ASP A 216 18.70 -14.18 9.76
N GLY A 217 17.71 -13.29 9.88
CA GLY A 217 17.61 -12.06 9.08
C GLY A 217 18.59 -10.95 9.46
N THR A 218 19.25 -11.05 10.62
CA THR A 218 20.23 -10.06 11.11
C THR A 218 21.68 -10.50 11.01
N LYS A 219 21.95 -11.77 10.67
CA LYS A 219 23.29 -12.37 10.72
C LYS A 219 24.29 -11.84 9.69
N SER A 220 23.88 -11.10 8.65
CA SER A 220 24.80 -10.70 7.56
C SER A 220 25.16 -9.22 7.49
N ASP A 221 24.45 -8.32 8.17
CA ASP A 221 24.57 -6.89 7.90
C ASP A 221 25.19 -6.17 9.11
N SER A 222 26.42 -5.68 8.95
CA SER A 222 27.04 -4.78 9.92
C SER A 222 26.30 -3.45 9.94
N ILE A 223 25.40 -3.25 10.91
CA ILE A 223 24.67 -1.98 11.08
C ILE A 223 25.57 -0.97 11.81
N PRO A 224 25.84 0.22 11.24
CA PRO A 224 26.63 1.25 11.92
C PRO A 224 26.01 1.68 13.26
N LEU A 225 26.85 1.94 14.27
CA LEU A 225 26.37 2.39 15.58
C LEU A 225 25.67 3.76 15.51
N SER A 226 26.13 4.66 14.64
CA SER A 226 25.51 5.96 14.39
C SER A 226 24.07 5.84 13.89
N TRP A 227 23.80 4.84 13.05
CA TRP A 227 22.46 4.51 12.58
C TRP A 227 21.57 4.04 13.72
N LEU A 228 22.07 3.11 14.53
CA LEU A 228 21.34 2.61 15.69
C LEU A 228 21.03 3.73 16.69
N PHE A 229 22.00 4.61 16.96
CA PHE A 229 21.84 5.78 17.81
C PHE A 229 20.75 6.72 17.26
N LEU A 230 20.87 7.15 16.00
CA LEU A 230 19.90 8.04 15.37
C LEU A 230 18.50 7.42 15.29
N ARG A 231 18.39 6.13 14.96
CA ARG A 231 17.10 5.43 14.94
C ARG A 231 16.47 5.37 16.32
N SER A 232 17.24 5.12 17.36
CA SER A 232 16.74 5.02 18.73
C SER A 232 16.17 6.34 19.25
N LEU A 233 16.71 7.48 18.81
CA LEU A 233 16.16 8.81 19.12
C LEU A 233 14.68 8.91 18.75
N PHE A 234 14.28 8.35 17.61
CA PHE A 234 12.94 8.52 17.06
C PHE A 234 11.81 7.89 17.89
N TYR A 235 12.12 6.98 18.83
CA TYR A 235 11.13 6.50 19.80
C TYR A 235 10.65 7.62 20.72
N ARG A 236 11.60 8.41 21.23
CA ARG A 236 11.36 9.52 22.17
C ARG A 236 11.09 10.84 21.48
N PHE A 237 11.30 10.89 20.16
CA PHE A 237 11.11 12.10 19.39
C PHE A 237 9.64 12.57 19.50
N PRO A 238 9.37 13.84 19.78
CA PRO A 238 8.00 14.29 20.04
C PRO A 238 7.12 14.28 18.78
N LYS A 239 7.73 14.37 17.59
CA LYS A 239 7.01 14.47 16.32
C LYS A 239 6.93 13.12 15.59
N THR A 240 5.92 13.00 14.73
CA THR A 240 5.73 11.85 13.82
C THR A 240 6.64 11.94 12.59
N PHE A 241 7.01 13.16 12.20
CA PHE A 241 7.76 13.47 10.98
C PHE A 241 9.04 14.24 11.30
N VAL A 242 10.04 14.06 10.43
CA VAL A 242 11.28 14.84 10.40
C VAL A 242 11.49 15.31 8.97
N SER A 243 11.83 16.58 8.76
CA SER A 243 12.19 17.05 7.41
C SER A 243 13.53 16.44 7.00
N LYS A 244 13.76 16.23 5.70
CA LYS A 244 15.06 15.73 5.21
C LYS A 244 16.22 16.63 5.60
N HIS A 245 15.97 17.94 5.65
CA HIS A 245 16.94 18.91 6.11
C HIS A 245 17.34 18.65 7.57
N ASP A 246 16.37 18.58 8.48
CA ASP A 246 16.61 18.33 9.90
C ASP A 246 17.25 16.95 10.13
N LEU A 247 16.83 15.94 9.35
CA LEU A 247 17.43 14.60 9.39
C LEU A 247 18.91 14.67 9.02
N MET A 248 19.28 15.38 7.95
CA MET A 248 20.68 15.55 7.57
C MET A 248 21.48 16.32 8.62
N GLU A 249 20.91 17.37 9.23
CA GLU A 249 21.60 18.09 10.31
C GLU A 249 21.89 17.18 11.49
N MET A 250 20.90 16.40 11.95
CA MET A 250 21.08 15.42 13.02
C MET A 250 22.10 14.34 12.65
N ALA A 251 22.03 13.84 11.41
CA ALA A 251 22.92 12.78 10.94
C ALA A 251 24.38 13.24 10.82
N LYS A 252 24.62 14.48 10.38
CA LYS A 252 25.97 15.08 10.35
C LYS A 252 26.61 15.16 11.73
N GLU A 253 25.83 15.48 12.77
CA GLU A 253 26.34 15.46 14.14
C GLU A 253 26.64 14.04 14.65
N CYS A 254 26.10 13.02 14.01
CA CYS A 254 26.38 11.59 14.26
C CYS A 254 27.45 11.02 13.31
N ASP A 255 28.25 11.87 12.64
CA ASP A 255 29.28 11.51 11.66
C ASP A 255 28.74 10.67 10.47
N MET A 256 27.49 10.90 10.07
CA MET A 256 26.90 10.29 8.87
C MET A 256 26.94 11.26 7.69
N ASP A 257 27.50 10.81 6.56
CA ASP A 257 27.44 11.52 5.29
C ASP A 257 26.11 11.29 4.55
N GLU A 258 25.93 11.94 3.40
CA GLU A 258 24.69 11.86 2.61
C GLU A 258 24.40 10.44 2.09
N CYS A 259 25.43 9.71 1.69
CA CYS A 259 25.31 8.31 1.27
C CYS A 259 24.84 7.43 2.44
N SER A 260 25.45 7.59 3.60
CA SER A 260 25.08 6.92 4.84
C SER A 260 23.64 7.24 5.27
N VAL A 261 23.16 8.47 5.07
CA VAL A 261 21.76 8.83 5.38
C VAL A 261 20.79 8.19 4.40
N LYS A 262 21.12 8.16 3.10
CA LYS A 262 20.29 7.47 2.10
C LYS A 262 20.19 5.98 2.41
N ASP A 263 21.31 5.34 2.74
CA ASP A 263 21.34 3.92 3.09
C ASP A 263 20.64 3.66 4.43
N PHE A 264 20.76 4.56 5.41
CA PHE A 264 19.97 4.54 6.64
C PHE A 264 18.47 4.54 6.35
N CYS A 265 17.98 5.48 5.53
CA CYS A 265 16.57 5.57 5.18
C CYS A 265 16.09 4.31 4.47
N LYS A 266 16.82 3.86 3.43
CA LYS A 266 16.51 2.62 2.70
C LYS A 266 16.47 1.41 3.63
N PHE A 267 17.47 1.28 4.51
CA PHE A 267 17.57 0.16 5.44
C PHE A 267 16.39 0.14 6.41
N PHE A 268 16.12 1.23 7.13
CA PHE A 268 15.05 1.24 8.13
C PHE A 268 13.64 1.27 7.54
N THR A 269 13.46 1.79 6.31
CA THR A 269 12.21 1.63 5.56
C THR A 269 11.99 0.20 5.09
N SER A 270 13.04 -0.55 4.76
CA SER A 270 12.88 -1.96 4.37
C SER A 270 12.28 -2.86 5.46
N PHE A 271 12.37 -2.46 6.73
CA PHE A 271 11.70 -3.11 7.86
C PHE A 271 10.38 -2.42 8.30
N GLY A 272 9.99 -1.33 7.63
CA GLY A 272 8.85 -0.50 8.02
C GLY A 272 9.04 0.23 9.35
N SER A 273 10.27 0.32 9.86
CA SER A 273 10.58 0.92 11.17
C SER A 273 10.56 2.46 11.13
N ILE A 274 10.82 3.03 9.95
CA ILE A 274 10.52 4.40 9.51
C ILE A 274 9.98 4.30 8.07
N ILE A 275 9.38 5.34 7.52
CA ILE A 275 8.98 5.37 6.10
C ILE A 275 9.54 6.62 5.44
N ASP A 276 10.48 6.44 4.53
CA ASP A 276 10.98 7.48 3.62
C ASP A 276 10.30 7.33 2.26
N LEU A 277 9.26 8.13 2.00
CA LEU A 277 8.55 8.11 0.73
C LEU A 277 9.36 8.68 -0.42
N SER A 278 10.53 9.27 -0.15
CA SER A 278 11.40 9.72 -1.24
C SER A 278 12.07 8.60 -2.02
N LEU A 279 11.99 7.37 -1.50
CA LEU A 279 12.31 6.17 -2.25
C LEU A 279 11.30 5.91 -3.38
N VAL A 280 10.06 6.40 -3.23
CA VAL A 280 8.98 6.34 -4.23
C VAL A 280 9.03 7.57 -5.14
N ASP A 281 8.95 8.78 -4.54
CA ASP A 281 9.07 10.06 -5.26
C ASP A 281 10.22 10.89 -4.67
N PRO A 282 11.35 11.05 -5.39
CA PRO A 282 12.50 11.83 -4.91
C PRO A 282 12.20 13.25 -4.40
N ARG A 283 11.07 13.83 -4.82
CA ARG A 283 10.62 15.18 -4.41
C ARG A 283 10.07 15.23 -2.98
N TYR A 284 9.68 14.10 -2.38
CA TYR A 284 9.15 14.09 -1.03
C TYR A 284 10.21 14.52 0.01
N GLN A 285 9.85 15.47 0.88
CA GLN A 285 10.78 16.20 1.75
C GLN A 285 10.78 15.76 3.22
N HIS A 286 9.99 14.75 3.58
CA HIS A 286 9.84 14.32 4.97
C HIS A 286 10.19 12.84 5.14
N VAL A 287 10.52 12.44 6.36
CA VAL A 287 10.64 11.04 6.76
C VAL A 287 9.65 10.80 7.89
N ILE A 288 8.83 9.78 7.74
CA ILE A 288 7.85 9.35 8.74
C ILE A 288 8.60 8.48 9.74
N VAL A 289 9.00 9.07 10.86
CA VAL A 289 9.82 8.41 11.88
C VAL A 289 8.99 7.63 12.91
N LYS A 290 7.66 7.84 12.92
CA LYS A 290 6.69 7.04 13.70
C LYS A 290 5.58 6.46 12.82
N PRO A 291 5.85 5.39 12.05
CA PRO A 291 4.89 4.80 11.11
C PRO A 291 3.56 4.38 11.74
N ILE A 292 3.58 3.80 12.94
CA ILE A 292 2.36 3.34 13.63
C ILE A 292 1.45 4.53 13.96
N THR A 293 2.00 5.61 14.51
CA THR A 293 1.24 6.83 14.84
C THR A 293 0.65 7.45 13.57
N PHE A 294 1.45 7.54 12.50
CA PHE A 294 0.99 8.01 11.20
C PHE A 294 -0.20 7.20 10.67
N LEU A 295 -0.09 5.87 10.70
CA LEU A 295 -1.15 4.96 10.25
C LEU A 295 -2.42 5.08 11.09
N GLN A 296 -2.30 5.19 12.42
CA GLN A 296 -3.44 5.39 13.32
C GLN A 296 -4.16 6.72 13.04
N SER A 297 -3.42 7.79 12.75
CA SER A 297 -4.01 9.08 12.36
C SER A 297 -4.80 8.97 11.04
N LEU A 298 -4.24 8.28 10.03
CA LEU A 298 -4.94 8.05 8.77
C LEU A 298 -6.18 7.16 8.96
N ASP A 299 -6.08 6.11 9.77
CA ASP A 299 -7.21 5.21 10.04
C ASP A 299 -8.35 5.95 10.76
N SER A 300 -8.02 6.81 11.72
CA SER A 300 -9.00 7.70 12.34
C SER A 300 -9.62 8.66 11.34
N PHE A 301 -8.85 9.17 10.37
CA PHE A 301 -9.36 10.08 9.35
C PHE A 301 -10.32 9.40 8.38
N PHE A 302 -9.97 8.20 7.88
CA PHE A 302 -10.81 7.46 6.94
C PHE A 302 -12.07 6.84 7.59
N SER A 303 -12.02 6.53 8.88
CA SER A 303 -13.17 5.99 9.63
C SER A 303 -14.17 7.05 10.09
N GLN A 304 -13.84 8.35 10.01
CA GLN A 304 -14.70 9.43 10.45
C GLN A 304 -15.90 9.63 9.50
N GLN A 305 -17.11 9.36 9.99
CA GLN A 305 -18.31 9.97 9.42
C GLN A 305 -18.39 11.42 9.87
N ASN A 306 -17.84 12.31 9.06
CA ASN A 306 -17.79 13.70 9.42
C ASN A 306 -19.09 14.42 9.00
N GLN A 307 -20.04 14.53 9.94
CA GLN A 307 -21.25 15.31 9.74
C GLN A 307 -20.95 16.78 9.40
N LEU A 308 -19.78 17.30 9.80
CA LEU A 308 -19.34 18.65 9.46
C LEU A 308 -18.91 18.77 7.99
N TYR A 309 -18.44 17.68 7.40
CA TYR A 309 -17.91 17.62 6.02
C TYR A 309 -18.59 16.52 5.19
N PRO A 310 -19.90 16.66 4.89
CA PRO A 310 -20.68 15.65 4.15
C PRO A 310 -20.16 15.34 2.74
N SER A 311 -19.33 16.21 2.14
CA SER A 311 -18.70 15.93 0.82
C SER A 311 -17.72 14.76 0.88
N MET A 312 -17.16 14.43 2.06
CA MET A 312 -16.22 13.32 2.23
C MET A 312 -16.82 11.97 1.86
N ASP A 313 -18.14 11.80 2.03
CA ASP A 313 -18.88 10.59 1.60
C ASP A 313 -18.75 10.28 0.09
N TYR A 314 -18.38 11.29 -0.71
CA TYR A 314 -18.21 11.22 -2.16
C TYR A 314 -16.72 11.17 -2.56
N GLY A 315 -15.82 11.01 -1.58
CA GLY A 315 -14.38 11.12 -1.78
C GLY A 315 -13.90 12.56 -2.00
N ILE A 316 -14.74 13.57 -1.80
CA ILE A 316 -14.40 14.99 -2.00
C ILE A 316 -14.08 15.60 -0.64
N VAL A 317 -12.79 15.75 -0.35
CA VAL A 317 -12.30 16.17 0.96
C VAL A 317 -11.85 17.63 0.92
N PRO A 318 -12.50 18.54 1.67
CA PRO A 318 -12.04 19.93 1.75
C PRO A 318 -10.77 20.04 2.60
N GLU A 319 -9.88 20.97 2.25
CA GLU A 319 -8.65 21.23 3.03
C GLU A 319 -8.92 21.51 4.52
N LYS A 320 -10.06 22.15 4.83
CA LYS A 320 -10.51 22.39 6.21
C LYS A 320 -10.68 21.10 7.01
N ALA A 321 -11.17 20.03 6.40
CA ALA A 321 -11.27 18.72 7.05
C ALA A 321 -9.88 18.15 7.36
N CYS A 322 -8.93 18.27 6.43
CA CYS A 322 -7.55 17.83 6.66
C CYS A 322 -6.90 18.60 7.82
N ARG A 323 -7.09 19.92 7.87
CA ARG A 323 -6.61 20.79 8.96
C ARG A 323 -7.20 20.39 10.31
N ASP A 324 -8.50 20.10 10.38
CA ASP A 324 -9.14 19.71 11.63
C ASP A 324 -8.65 18.34 12.12
N SER A 325 -8.45 17.39 11.21
CA SER A 325 -8.04 16.02 11.55
C SER A 325 -6.54 15.90 11.88
N PHE A 326 -5.68 16.61 11.14
CA PHE A 326 -4.22 16.46 11.23
C PHE A 326 -3.49 17.68 11.84
N LYS A 327 -4.21 18.77 12.13
CA LYS A 327 -3.66 20.02 12.68
C LYS A 327 -2.53 20.56 11.79
N ASP A 328 -1.44 21.07 12.38
CA ASP A 328 -0.33 21.68 11.65
C ASP A 328 0.41 20.70 10.71
N ASP A 329 0.30 19.39 10.95
CA ASP A 329 0.93 18.36 10.13
C ASP A 329 0.11 18.02 8.87
N TRP A 330 -1.09 18.58 8.68
CA TRP A 330 -1.98 18.25 7.55
C TRP A 330 -1.33 18.30 6.16
N PRO A 331 -0.41 19.25 5.83
CA PRO A 331 0.19 19.27 4.51
C PRO A 331 1.07 18.04 4.29
N ILE A 332 1.79 17.60 5.32
CA ILE A 332 2.68 16.43 5.26
C ILE A 332 1.86 15.15 5.04
N PHE A 333 0.69 15.04 5.67
CA PHE A 333 -0.23 13.92 5.43
C PHE A 333 -0.75 13.91 3.99
N MET A 334 -1.14 15.07 3.45
CA MET A 334 -1.65 15.15 2.08
C MET A 334 -0.56 14.88 1.04
N ASP A 335 0.64 15.46 1.22
CA ASP A 335 1.81 15.18 0.38
C ASP A 335 2.14 13.67 0.38
N ALA A 336 2.01 12.99 1.52
CA ALA A 336 2.23 11.55 1.63
C ALA A 336 1.18 10.75 0.86
N LEU A 337 -0.10 11.12 0.96
CA LEU A 337 -1.19 10.46 0.23
C LEU A 337 -1.08 10.68 -1.28
N GLU A 338 -0.69 11.88 -1.71
CA GLU A 338 -0.42 12.18 -3.12
C GLU A 338 0.79 11.38 -3.64
N CYS A 339 1.90 11.37 -2.89
CA CYS A 339 3.10 10.60 -3.22
C CYS A 339 2.81 9.09 -3.38
N LEU A 340 1.82 8.57 -2.64
CA LEU A 340 1.39 7.18 -2.70
C LEU A 340 0.23 6.95 -3.69
N ASN A 341 -0.18 7.97 -4.45
CA ASN A 341 -1.29 7.92 -5.41
C ASN A 341 -2.62 7.48 -4.76
N LEU A 342 -2.84 7.87 -3.49
CA LEU A 342 -4.05 7.65 -2.71
C LEU A 342 -4.97 8.89 -2.68
N ALA A 343 -4.44 10.04 -3.07
CA ALA A 343 -5.16 11.30 -3.19
C ALA A 343 -4.64 12.10 -4.39
N THR A 344 -5.49 12.98 -4.93
CA THR A 344 -5.06 13.99 -5.92
C THR A 344 -5.75 15.33 -5.62
N PRO A 345 -5.06 16.47 -5.70
CA PRO A 345 -5.67 17.77 -5.50
C PRO A 345 -6.65 18.10 -6.62
N VAL A 346 -7.81 18.66 -6.27
CA VAL A 346 -8.85 19.06 -7.23
C VAL A 346 -9.21 20.52 -6.98
N THR A 347 -9.08 21.34 -8.04
CA THR A 347 -9.48 22.74 -7.99
C THR A 347 -11.01 22.85 -8.01
N SER A 348 -11.58 23.79 -7.25
CA SER A 348 -13.03 24.01 -7.18
C SER A 348 -13.70 24.25 -8.54
N GLY A 349 -12.97 24.78 -9.54
CA GLY A 349 -13.46 24.98 -10.90
C GLY A 349 -13.68 23.68 -11.70
N PHE A 350 -13.01 22.59 -11.33
CA PHE A 350 -13.16 21.26 -11.94
C PHE A 350 -14.02 20.33 -11.09
N LEU A 351 -14.80 20.87 -10.15
CA LEU A 351 -15.55 20.10 -9.18
C LEU A 351 -17.02 20.50 -9.19
N GLU A 352 -17.89 19.50 -9.30
CA GLU A 352 -19.30 19.65 -8.97
C GLU A 352 -19.49 19.26 -7.50
N MET A 353 -20.22 20.08 -6.74
CA MET A 353 -20.50 19.79 -5.32
C MET A 353 -21.78 18.96 -5.20
N PRO A 354 -21.89 18.07 -4.20
CA PRO A 354 -23.12 17.35 -3.96
C PRO A 354 -24.30 18.31 -3.74
N PRO A 355 -25.54 17.95 -4.15
CA PRO A 355 -26.69 18.87 -4.11
C PRO A 355 -26.96 19.49 -2.73
N ASP A 356 -26.69 18.72 -1.66
CA ASP A 356 -26.96 19.11 -0.28
C ASP A 356 -25.74 19.75 0.42
N VAL A 357 -24.65 19.98 -0.31
CA VAL A 357 -23.41 20.53 0.26
C VAL A 357 -23.12 21.90 -0.34
N PRO A 358 -23.09 22.97 0.48
CA PRO A 358 -22.83 24.30 -0.03
C PRO A 358 -21.42 24.39 -0.63
N PRO A 359 -21.27 24.95 -1.85
CA PRO A 359 -19.97 25.04 -2.50
C PRO A 359 -19.10 26.11 -1.84
N ASP A 360 -17.91 25.74 -1.35
CA ASP A 360 -16.86 26.69 -1.01
C ASP A 360 -16.05 26.98 -2.28
N ARG A 361 -16.51 27.96 -3.07
CA ARG A 361 -15.92 28.27 -4.39
C ARG A 361 -14.45 28.70 -4.31
N LYS A 362 -13.95 29.06 -3.14
CA LYS A 362 -12.55 29.43 -2.89
C LYS A 362 -11.77 28.35 -2.12
N GLY A 363 -12.40 27.23 -1.80
CA GLY A 363 -11.78 26.12 -1.09
C GLY A 363 -10.89 25.29 -2.00
N ASN A 364 -9.81 24.75 -1.43
CA ASN A 364 -9.05 23.67 -2.02
C ASN A 364 -9.64 22.33 -1.58
N TYR A 365 -9.65 21.37 -2.50
CA TYR A 365 -10.20 20.04 -2.28
C TYR A 365 -9.20 18.98 -2.72
N TYR A 366 -9.36 17.79 -2.16
CA TYR A 366 -8.68 16.58 -2.57
C TYR A 366 -9.71 15.54 -2.97
N TYR A 367 -9.42 14.79 -4.01
CA TYR A 367 -10.15 13.57 -4.31
C TYR A 367 -9.45 12.39 -3.62
N ILE A 368 -10.15 11.77 -2.68
CA ILE A 368 -9.69 10.63 -1.88
C ILE A 368 -10.77 9.55 -1.92
N PRO A 369 -10.72 8.61 -2.89
CA PRO A 369 -11.79 7.63 -3.08
C PRO A 369 -11.94 6.65 -1.91
N LEU A 370 -10.93 6.55 -1.04
CA LEU A 370 -11.01 5.79 0.21
C LEU A 370 -12.06 6.31 1.20
N CYS A 371 -12.47 7.58 1.09
CA CYS A 371 -13.52 8.15 1.95
C CYS A 371 -14.95 7.83 1.47
N CYS A 372 -15.11 7.28 0.26
CA CYS A 372 -16.43 6.98 -0.30
C CYS A 372 -17.21 5.95 0.56
N THR A 373 -18.50 6.21 0.82
CA THR A 373 -19.31 5.38 1.74
C THR A 373 -20.45 4.62 1.06
N GLY A 374 -20.61 4.75 -0.25
CA GLY A 374 -21.66 4.12 -1.04
C GLY A 374 -21.36 2.66 -1.42
N PRO A 375 -22.33 1.95 -2.00
CA PRO A 375 -22.17 0.55 -2.36
C PRO A 375 -21.16 0.35 -3.48
N LEU A 376 -20.60 -0.86 -3.54
CA LEU A 376 -19.86 -1.34 -4.70
C LEU A 376 -20.84 -1.71 -5.82
N ILE A 377 -20.60 -1.18 -7.02
CA ILE A 377 -21.39 -1.47 -8.22
C ILE A 377 -20.66 -2.52 -9.06
N ASP A 378 -21.22 -3.72 -9.16
CA ASP A 378 -20.65 -4.85 -9.93
C ASP A 378 -21.47 -5.27 -11.15
N GLU A 379 -22.36 -4.40 -11.63
CA GLU A 379 -23.22 -4.73 -12.77
C GLU A 379 -22.40 -4.78 -14.08
N PRO A 380 -22.48 -5.89 -14.83
CA PRO A 380 -21.87 -5.98 -16.15
C PRO A 380 -22.62 -5.07 -17.13
N ASP A 381 -21.87 -4.32 -17.94
CA ASP A 381 -22.44 -3.44 -18.96
C ASP A 381 -21.87 -3.81 -20.34
N PRO A 382 -22.64 -4.47 -21.22
CA PRO A 382 -22.16 -4.87 -22.55
C PRO A 382 -21.87 -3.68 -23.48
N TYR A 383 -22.30 -2.46 -23.11
CA TYR A 383 -22.06 -1.22 -23.83
C TYR A 383 -20.97 -0.37 -23.17
N SER A 384 -20.04 -1.03 -22.48
CA SER A 384 -18.83 -0.42 -21.92
C SER A 384 -17.59 -1.12 -22.45
N VAL A 385 -16.47 -0.39 -22.46
CA VAL A 385 -15.15 -0.95 -22.76
C VAL A 385 -14.45 -1.25 -21.45
N HIS A 386 -13.71 -2.34 -21.40
CA HIS A 386 -12.95 -2.77 -20.24
C HIS A 386 -11.46 -2.70 -20.54
N LEU A 387 -10.71 -2.07 -19.63
CA LEU A 387 -9.26 -2.04 -19.65
C LEU A 387 -8.73 -3.16 -18.74
N LEU A 388 -7.97 -4.08 -19.32
CA LEU A 388 -7.25 -5.14 -18.62
C LEU A 388 -5.77 -4.77 -18.55
N THR A 389 -5.19 -4.85 -17.35
CA THR A 389 -3.78 -4.52 -17.10
C THR A 389 -3.02 -5.76 -16.61
N SER A 390 -1.73 -5.88 -16.95
CA SER A 390 -0.85 -6.94 -16.44
C SER A 390 -0.59 -6.80 -14.95
N ILE A 391 -0.62 -5.55 -14.45
CA ILE A 391 -0.54 -5.23 -13.03
C ILE A 391 -1.95 -4.97 -12.53
N SER A 392 -2.39 -5.75 -11.55
CA SER A 392 -3.66 -5.46 -10.88
C SER A 392 -3.42 -4.62 -9.62
N SER A 393 -3.08 -3.34 -9.78
CA SER A 393 -3.10 -2.42 -8.66
C SER A 393 -4.50 -2.37 -7.99
N PRO A 394 -4.56 -2.12 -6.66
CA PRO A 394 -5.80 -1.79 -5.98
C PRO A 394 -6.62 -0.71 -6.70
N HIS A 395 -7.94 -0.78 -6.57
CA HIS A 395 -8.84 0.07 -7.37
C HIS A 395 -8.72 1.57 -7.09
N PHE A 396 -8.41 1.93 -5.84
CA PHE A 396 -8.26 3.33 -5.45
C PHE A 396 -7.11 4.02 -6.19
N PHE A 397 -5.96 3.36 -6.35
CA PHE A 397 -4.85 3.90 -7.15
C PHE A 397 -5.29 4.18 -8.58
N LYS A 398 -6.08 3.27 -9.17
CA LYS A 398 -6.61 3.44 -10.52
C LYS A 398 -7.55 4.64 -10.59
N GLN A 399 -8.45 4.80 -9.62
CA GLN A 399 -9.37 5.94 -9.58
C GLN A 399 -8.62 7.27 -9.47
N VAL A 400 -7.64 7.37 -8.57
CA VAL A 400 -6.83 8.59 -8.40
C VAL A 400 -6.07 8.92 -9.68
N SER A 401 -5.34 7.96 -10.25
CA SER A 401 -4.60 8.18 -11.50
C SER A 401 -5.50 8.58 -12.67
N PHE A 402 -6.67 7.95 -12.83
CA PHE A 402 -7.59 8.36 -13.89
C PHE A 402 -8.17 9.75 -13.66
N VAL A 403 -8.46 10.14 -12.41
CA VAL A 403 -8.92 11.50 -12.10
C VAL A 403 -7.86 12.51 -12.44
N GLU A 404 -6.64 12.33 -11.92
CA GLU A 404 -5.51 13.23 -12.19
C GLU A 404 -5.32 13.43 -13.71
N GLN A 405 -5.21 12.33 -14.46
CA GLN A 405 -4.91 12.39 -15.88
C GLN A 405 -6.08 12.93 -16.72
N LEU A 406 -7.33 12.60 -16.39
CA LEU A 406 -8.48 13.09 -17.17
C LEU A 406 -8.84 14.54 -16.83
N LEU A 407 -8.65 14.98 -15.59
CA LEU A 407 -8.82 16.40 -15.24
C LEU A 407 -7.77 17.29 -15.91
N GLU A 408 -6.57 16.76 -16.18
CA GLU A 408 -5.51 17.50 -16.89
C GLU A 408 -5.72 17.52 -18.42
N THR A 409 -6.21 16.42 -19.00
CA THR A 409 -6.21 16.22 -20.46
C THR A 409 -7.51 16.60 -21.17
N LEU A 410 -8.65 16.57 -20.48
CA LEU A 410 -9.93 16.95 -21.07
C LEU A 410 -10.04 18.49 -21.16
N PRO A 411 -10.77 19.03 -22.16
CA PRO A 411 -10.87 20.49 -22.37
C PRO A 411 -11.71 21.23 -21.32
N GLU A 412 -12.76 20.61 -20.76
CA GLU A 412 -13.57 21.20 -19.67
C GLU A 412 -14.07 20.11 -18.69
N PRO A 413 -13.16 19.42 -18.00
CA PRO A 413 -13.52 18.32 -17.14
C PRO A 413 -14.11 18.80 -15.82
N VAL A 414 -15.09 18.05 -15.32
CA VAL A 414 -15.70 18.27 -14.02
C VAL A 414 -15.81 16.92 -13.32
N LEU A 415 -15.17 16.78 -12.17
CA LEU A 415 -15.36 15.66 -11.26
C LEU A 415 -16.77 15.75 -10.65
N VAL A 416 -17.57 14.71 -10.85
CA VAL A 416 -18.96 14.63 -10.40
C VAL A 416 -19.03 13.79 -9.12
N PRO A 417 -19.76 14.23 -8.07
CA PRO A 417 -19.90 13.50 -6.83
C PRO A 417 -20.44 12.07 -7.04
N CYS A 418 -19.72 11.08 -6.53
CA CYS A 418 -20.16 9.69 -6.54
C CYS A 418 -19.83 9.05 -5.18
N LYS A 419 -20.85 8.49 -4.50
CA LYS A 419 -20.60 7.76 -3.24
C LYS A 419 -20.05 6.37 -3.46
N ASN A 420 -20.22 5.79 -4.66
CA ASN A 420 -19.89 4.39 -4.90
C ASN A 420 -18.37 4.18 -4.81
N VAL A 421 -17.94 3.31 -3.91
CA VAL A 421 -16.52 3.08 -3.59
C VAL A 421 -15.62 2.76 -4.77
N ASN A 422 -16.12 1.98 -5.74
CA ASN A 422 -15.34 1.53 -6.89
C ASN A 422 -15.57 2.37 -8.15
N GLN A 423 -16.29 3.50 -8.04
CA GLN A 423 -16.72 4.29 -9.18
C GLN A 423 -16.28 5.74 -9.07
N THR A 424 -15.89 6.29 -10.23
CA THR A 424 -15.57 7.70 -10.38
C THR A 424 -16.26 8.23 -11.63
N ILE A 425 -16.76 9.45 -11.57
CA ILE A 425 -17.53 10.06 -12.67
C ILE A 425 -16.90 11.41 -13.02
N ILE A 426 -16.55 11.57 -14.28
CA ILE A 426 -16.02 12.82 -14.84
C ILE A 426 -16.91 13.23 -16.00
N ARG A 427 -17.37 14.47 -16.00
CA ARG A 427 -18.17 15.06 -17.08
C ARG A 427 -17.30 16.04 -17.85
N ASN A 428 -17.21 15.87 -19.16
CA ASN A 428 -16.65 16.90 -20.03
C ASN A 428 -17.77 17.88 -20.43
N SER A 429 -17.69 19.12 -19.96
CA SER A 429 -18.73 20.12 -20.17
C SER A 429 -18.84 20.57 -21.62
N SER A 430 -17.71 20.64 -22.34
CA SER A 430 -17.68 21.10 -23.74
C SER A 430 -18.44 20.17 -24.69
N THR A 431 -18.38 18.86 -24.46
CA THR A 431 -19.10 17.85 -25.26
C THR A 431 -20.34 17.31 -24.56
N ASN A 432 -20.65 17.78 -23.35
CA ASN A 432 -21.69 17.25 -22.46
C ASN A 432 -21.69 15.70 -22.43
N THR A 433 -20.49 15.15 -22.24
CA THR A 433 -20.21 13.70 -22.24
C THR A 433 -19.81 13.27 -20.84
N THR A 434 -20.37 12.18 -20.35
CA THR A 434 -20.09 11.60 -19.04
C THR A 434 -19.21 10.36 -19.20
N ILE A 435 -18.08 10.36 -18.51
CA ILE A 435 -17.14 9.25 -18.41
C ILE A 435 -17.29 8.66 -17.01
N THR A 436 -17.72 7.41 -16.96
CA THR A 436 -17.85 6.63 -15.74
C THR A 436 -16.77 5.57 -15.71
N ILE A 437 -15.87 5.67 -14.75
CA ILE A 437 -14.82 4.68 -14.48
C ILE A 437 -15.33 3.82 -13.33
N SER A 438 -15.43 2.51 -13.53
CA SER A 438 -15.71 1.56 -12.45
C SER A 438 -14.58 0.56 -12.38
N SER A 439 -13.82 0.58 -11.29
CA SER A 439 -12.73 -0.35 -11.12
C SER A 439 -13.26 -1.68 -10.61
N HIS A 440 -13.19 -2.70 -11.47
CA HIS A 440 -13.34 -4.09 -11.10
C HIS A 440 -11.95 -4.74 -11.13
N VAL A 441 -11.89 -5.97 -10.62
CA VAL A 441 -10.67 -6.75 -10.69
C VAL A 441 -10.99 -7.99 -11.50
N PRO A 442 -10.21 -8.30 -12.57
CA PRO A 442 -8.99 -7.63 -13.01
C PRO A 442 -9.19 -6.39 -13.91
N ALA A 443 -10.44 -5.97 -14.19
CA ALA A 443 -10.75 -5.03 -15.27
C ALA A 443 -11.27 -3.67 -14.81
N ILE A 444 -10.84 -2.59 -15.46
CA ILE A 444 -11.44 -1.26 -15.26
C ILE A 444 -12.51 -1.06 -16.33
N LYS A 445 -13.77 -0.91 -15.92
CA LYS A 445 -14.89 -0.58 -16.79
C LYS A 445 -14.85 0.91 -17.12
N LEU A 446 -14.85 1.22 -18.40
CA LEU A 446 -14.86 2.55 -18.99
C LEU A 446 -16.18 2.71 -19.75
N LYS A 447 -17.13 3.44 -19.16
CA LYS A 447 -18.42 3.73 -19.78
C LYS A 447 -18.45 5.20 -20.19
N VAL A 448 -18.77 5.43 -21.46
CA VAL A 448 -18.96 6.77 -22.03
C VAL A 448 -20.39 6.84 -22.54
N ASP A 449 -21.18 7.79 -22.05
CA ASP A 449 -22.62 7.89 -22.39
C ASP A 449 -22.85 8.29 -23.86
N LYS A 450 -22.00 9.16 -24.40
CA LYS A 450 -21.99 9.67 -25.76
C LYS A 450 -20.60 9.47 -26.37
N PRO A 451 -20.22 8.22 -26.68
CA PRO A 451 -18.88 7.92 -27.17
C PRO A 451 -18.62 8.64 -28.49
N ASN A 452 -17.48 9.34 -28.55
CA ASN A 452 -16.95 9.97 -29.75
C ASN A 452 -15.43 9.77 -29.80
N GLU A 453 -14.85 9.88 -31.00
CA GLU A 453 -13.46 9.51 -31.26
C GLU A 453 -12.47 10.33 -30.42
N GLU A 454 -12.72 11.63 -30.27
CA GLU A 454 -11.87 12.55 -29.53
C GLU A 454 -11.80 12.21 -28.04
N ILE A 455 -12.97 12.05 -27.39
CA ILE A 455 -13.03 11.70 -25.96
C ILE A 455 -12.43 10.31 -25.72
N CYS A 456 -12.73 9.33 -26.57
CA CYS A 456 -12.13 8.00 -26.45
C CYS A 456 -10.61 8.04 -26.64
N ALA A 457 -10.09 8.85 -27.56
CA ALA A 457 -8.65 9.04 -27.75
C ALA A 457 -7.99 9.66 -26.52
N LEU A 458 -8.64 10.63 -25.86
CA LEU A 458 -8.13 11.22 -24.62
C LEU A 458 -8.10 10.19 -23.47
N ILE A 459 -9.10 9.32 -23.36
CA ILE A 459 -9.09 8.23 -22.36
C ILE A 459 -7.94 7.23 -22.63
N ILE A 460 -7.66 6.92 -23.90
CA ILE A 460 -6.54 6.05 -24.28
C ILE A 460 -5.21 6.70 -23.92
N LYS A 461 -5.02 7.99 -24.25
CA LYS A 461 -3.82 8.75 -23.88
C LYS A 461 -3.61 8.84 -22.37
N ALA A 462 -4.69 9.05 -21.60
CA ALA A 462 -4.63 8.99 -20.15
C ALA A 462 -4.17 7.60 -19.68
N THR A 463 -4.67 6.53 -20.29
CA THR A 463 -4.24 5.16 -19.97
C THR A 463 -2.76 4.92 -20.29
N GLU A 464 -2.26 5.42 -21.42
CA GLU A 464 -0.83 5.38 -21.78
C GLU A 464 0.03 6.09 -20.74
N LYS A 465 -0.34 7.32 -20.35
CA LYS A 465 0.39 8.10 -19.35
C LYS A 465 0.42 7.40 -17.98
N ILE A 466 -0.71 6.81 -17.54
CA ILE A 466 -0.78 6.02 -16.30
C ILE A 466 0.16 4.79 -16.37
N ALA A 467 0.24 4.14 -17.54
CA ALA A 467 1.12 2.99 -17.72
C ALA A 467 2.60 3.39 -17.71
N ASP A 468 2.93 4.54 -18.32
CA ASP A 468 4.30 5.07 -18.42
C ASP A 468 4.83 5.61 -17.09
N GLU A 469 3.96 6.18 -16.25
CA GLU A 469 4.30 6.67 -14.90
C GLU A 469 4.54 5.53 -13.90
N SER A 470 4.21 4.28 -14.25
CA SER A 470 4.43 3.15 -13.37
C SER A 470 5.92 2.77 -13.28
N HIS A 471 6.42 2.55 -12.07
CA HIS A 471 7.77 2.04 -11.84
C HIS A 471 8.02 0.62 -12.38
N VAL A 472 6.95 -0.09 -12.77
CA VAL A 472 7.03 -1.45 -13.34
C VAL A 472 6.36 -1.43 -14.72
N PRO A 473 6.92 -2.07 -15.75
CA PRO A 473 6.30 -2.11 -17.07
C PRO A 473 4.86 -2.65 -17.03
N VAL A 474 3.89 -1.81 -17.37
CA VAL A 474 2.47 -2.17 -17.44
C VAL A 474 2.09 -2.51 -18.88
N LYS A 475 1.66 -3.75 -19.11
CA LYS A 475 0.96 -4.10 -20.36
C LYS A 475 -0.52 -3.92 -20.15
N TYR A 476 -1.23 -3.37 -21.13
CA TYR A 476 -2.67 -3.22 -21.06
C TYR A 476 -3.35 -3.55 -22.38
N LYS A 477 -4.63 -3.89 -22.31
CA LYS A 477 -5.48 -4.15 -23.48
C LYS A 477 -6.91 -3.71 -23.23
N PHE A 478 -7.54 -3.18 -24.27
CA PHE A 478 -8.96 -2.85 -24.25
C PHE A 478 -9.78 -4.02 -24.78
N VAL A 479 -10.84 -4.37 -24.07
CA VAL A 479 -11.74 -5.47 -24.41
C VAL A 479 -13.19 -5.06 -24.24
N GLN A 480 -14.09 -5.74 -24.94
CA GLN A 480 -15.53 -5.54 -24.81
C GLN A 480 -16.24 -6.88 -24.61
N PHE A 481 -17.23 -6.94 -23.73
CA PHE A 481 -17.95 -8.19 -23.46
C PHE A 481 -18.79 -8.64 -24.64
N CYS A 482 -18.76 -9.95 -24.89
CA CYS A 482 -19.54 -10.55 -25.97
C CYS A 482 -21.02 -10.58 -25.58
N VAL A 483 -21.89 -9.96 -26.41
CA VAL A 483 -23.35 -9.95 -26.20
C VAL A 483 -23.97 -11.35 -26.21
N GLN A 484 -23.26 -12.37 -26.75
CA GLN A 484 -23.73 -13.75 -26.76
C GLN A 484 -23.62 -14.47 -25.41
N ASN A 485 -22.70 -14.01 -24.56
CA ASN A 485 -22.41 -14.64 -23.28
C ASN A 485 -23.05 -13.75 -22.20
N PRO A 486 -24.17 -14.16 -21.57
CA PRO A 486 -24.73 -13.42 -20.45
C PRO A 486 -23.75 -13.51 -19.28
N ILE A 487 -22.91 -12.49 -19.15
CA ILE A 487 -21.99 -12.35 -18.01
C ILE A 487 -22.85 -11.90 -16.84
N THR A 488 -22.85 -12.67 -15.76
CA THR A 488 -23.59 -12.36 -14.53
C THR A 488 -22.71 -11.71 -13.47
N LYS A 489 -21.37 -11.82 -13.59
CA LYS A 489 -20.37 -11.21 -12.71
C LYS A 489 -19.10 -10.84 -13.49
N VAL A 490 -18.51 -9.68 -13.22
CA VAL A 490 -17.27 -9.20 -13.86
C VAL A 490 -16.03 -9.97 -13.37
N GLU A 491 -16.15 -10.67 -12.23
CA GLU A 491 -15.05 -11.25 -11.46
C GLU A 491 -14.47 -12.56 -12.03
N SER A 492 -15.09 -13.12 -13.08
CA SER A 492 -14.58 -14.30 -13.80
C SER A 492 -14.62 -14.03 -15.31
N LEU A 493 -13.52 -13.53 -15.86
CA LEU A 493 -13.40 -13.25 -17.30
C LEU A 493 -12.54 -14.31 -18.00
N PRO A 494 -13.10 -15.48 -18.38
CA PRO A 494 -12.51 -16.31 -19.41
C PRO A 494 -12.26 -15.47 -20.67
N SER A 495 -11.12 -15.70 -21.33
CA SER A 495 -10.81 -15.07 -22.63
C SER A 495 -11.89 -15.28 -23.69
N ALA A 496 -12.68 -16.36 -23.57
CA ALA A 496 -13.81 -16.65 -24.44
C ALA A 496 -15.02 -15.69 -24.28
N SER A 497 -15.04 -14.86 -23.23
CA SER A 497 -16.19 -14.00 -22.90
C SER A 497 -16.05 -12.56 -23.41
N TYR A 498 -14.93 -12.20 -24.04
CA TYR A 498 -14.68 -10.84 -24.52
C TYR A 498 -14.06 -10.78 -25.92
N HIS A 499 -14.22 -9.63 -26.57
CA HIS A 499 -13.61 -9.27 -27.84
C HIS A 499 -12.45 -8.31 -27.57
N HIS A 500 -11.29 -8.59 -28.17
CA HIS A 500 -10.16 -7.68 -28.14
C HIS A 500 -10.43 -6.50 -29.08
N LEU A 501 -10.20 -5.27 -28.62
CA LEU A 501 -10.23 -4.11 -29.50
C LEU A 501 -8.87 -3.94 -30.18
N PRO A 502 -8.82 -3.59 -31.48
CA PRO A 502 -9.93 -3.20 -32.36
C PRO A 502 -10.67 -4.36 -33.08
N GLU A 503 -10.27 -5.62 -32.88
CA GLU A 503 -10.80 -6.76 -33.64
C GLU A 503 -12.05 -7.43 -33.02
N SER A 504 -13.25 -7.09 -33.49
CA SER A 504 -14.47 -7.86 -33.16
C SER A 504 -14.71 -9.03 -34.13
N ARG A 505 -14.73 -10.26 -33.59
CA ARG A 505 -14.86 -11.51 -34.38
C ARG A 505 -16.26 -12.13 -34.36
N CYS A 506 -17.22 -11.60 -33.59
CA CYS A 506 -18.52 -12.25 -33.41
C CYS A 506 -19.64 -11.69 -34.31
N LYS A 507 -20.32 -12.57 -35.07
CA LYS A 507 -21.43 -12.21 -35.97
C LYS A 507 -22.65 -11.60 -35.28
N LYS A 508 -22.96 -11.96 -34.02
CA LYS A 508 -24.12 -11.38 -33.30
C LYS A 508 -23.81 -9.99 -32.75
N CYS A 509 -22.60 -9.76 -32.23
CA CYS A 509 -22.19 -8.44 -31.75
C CYS A 509 -22.12 -7.41 -32.89
N ARG A 510 -21.72 -7.83 -34.11
CA ARG A 510 -21.80 -6.99 -35.31
C ARG A 510 -23.21 -6.65 -35.77
N LYS A 511 -24.24 -7.38 -35.32
CA LYS A 511 -25.64 -7.09 -35.65
C LYS A 511 -26.31 -6.18 -34.62
N ASP A 512 -25.66 -5.91 -33.50
CA ASP A 512 -26.15 -4.97 -32.49
C ASP A 512 -25.66 -3.56 -32.83
N PRO A 513 -26.55 -2.61 -33.19
CA PRO A 513 -26.15 -1.28 -33.63
C PRO A 513 -25.44 -0.46 -32.56
N LYS A 514 -25.79 -0.65 -31.27
CA LYS A 514 -25.16 0.08 -30.16
C LYS A 514 -23.75 -0.46 -29.93
N PHE A 515 -23.60 -1.78 -29.98
CA PHE A 515 -22.31 -2.44 -29.89
C PHE A 515 -21.38 -2.01 -31.03
N GLU A 516 -21.87 -2.06 -32.27
CA GLU A 516 -21.11 -1.72 -33.46
C GLU A 516 -20.67 -0.25 -33.45
N LYS A 517 -21.56 0.67 -33.05
CA LYS A 517 -21.22 2.10 -32.91
C LYS A 517 -20.08 2.30 -31.89
N LEU A 518 -20.18 1.71 -30.70
CA LEU A 518 -19.15 1.83 -29.67
C LEU A 518 -17.81 1.25 -30.15
N LEU A 519 -17.85 0.06 -30.74
CA LEU A 519 -16.68 -0.62 -31.32
C LEU A 519 -15.98 0.26 -32.36
N LYS A 520 -16.74 0.87 -33.27
CA LYS A 520 -16.20 1.72 -34.33
C LYS A 520 -15.46 2.92 -33.76
N VAL A 521 -16.10 3.65 -32.84
CA VAL A 521 -15.53 4.84 -32.19
C VAL A 521 -14.22 4.50 -31.46
N TRP A 522 -14.21 3.43 -30.65
CA TRP A 522 -13.00 3.02 -29.92
C TRP A 522 -11.91 2.51 -30.85
N THR A 523 -12.26 1.84 -31.95
CA THR A 523 -11.29 1.38 -32.96
C THR A 523 -10.63 2.55 -33.67
N GLU A 524 -11.40 3.57 -34.04
CA GLU A 524 -10.88 4.79 -34.66
C GLU A 524 -9.98 5.55 -33.67
N ALA A 525 -10.41 5.70 -32.42
CA ALA A 525 -9.60 6.30 -31.36
C ALA A 525 -8.27 5.55 -31.13
N LEU A 526 -8.28 4.22 -31.05
CA LEU A 526 -7.06 3.41 -30.90
C LEU A 526 -6.10 3.58 -32.08
N ARG A 527 -6.62 3.68 -33.30
CA ARG A 527 -5.80 3.93 -34.50
C ARG A 527 -5.17 5.32 -34.50
N LEU A 528 -5.90 6.32 -34.01
CA LEU A 528 -5.42 7.70 -33.89
C LEU A 528 -4.28 7.82 -32.88
N VAL A 529 -4.35 7.08 -31.77
CA VAL A 529 -3.37 7.19 -30.68
C VAL A 529 -2.18 6.24 -30.88
N CYS A 530 -2.43 4.95 -31.09
CA CYS A 530 -1.38 3.93 -31.04
C CYS A 530 -0.75 3.61 -32.41
N GLY A 531 -1.27 4.17 -33.51
CA GLY A 531 -0.94 3.74 -34.87
C GLY A 531 -1.40 2.30 -35.17
N ILE A 532 -1.28 1.84 -36.41
CA ILE A 532 -1.87 0.58 -36.89
C ILE A 532 -1.24 -0.68 -36.23
N CYS A 533 -0.11 -0.57 -35.51
CA CYS A 533 0.72 -1.72 -35.12
C CYS A 533 0.99 -1.96 -33.62
N CYS A 534 0.57 -1.10 -32.68
CA CYS A 534 1.06 -1.21 -31.28
C CYS A 534 0.15 -2.00 -30.31
N CYS A 535 -1.00 -2.53 -30.75
CA CYS A 535 -1.89 -3.32 -29.91
C CYS A 535 -1.67 -4.84 -30.07
N MET A 536 -0.57 -5.39 -29.53
CA MET A 536 -0.39 -6.85 -29.35
C MET A 536 0.02 -7.20 -27.92
#